data_AF-R4UHC6-F1
#
_entry.id   AF-R4UHC6-F1
#
_cell.length_a   1.000
_cell.length_b   1.000
_cell.length_c   1.000
_cell.angle_alpha   90.00
_cell.angle_beta   90.00
_cell.angle_gamma   90.00
#
_symmetry.space_group_name_H-M   'P 1'
#
loop_
_entity.id
_entity.type
_entity.pdbx_description
1 polymer ?
#
loop_
_entity_poly.entity_id
_entity_poly.type
_entity_poly.pdbx_seq_one_letter_code
_entity_poly.pdbx_strand_id
1 'polypeptide(L)'
;MKNRMQIFYNSMCHICQNKFKKVVNYLKENKVNDLKNLDLLICEIDKNRTLEEDNGIVPFALIFCKNSSYVFVWKKDLYHEEGTTKIKIVNDKIILSQATIDLIKQKKIKNDYLPITNKINEDAYKLAKHHFNQQIIILNRHHLIQMSKLRQIILIFGLVFLLLFAVVGGTLGWYFSTNHNPNYFKEPNNNRISLSADLVNVDLGTIKDNSLATILDTLQAKNTTLKIAEIEVVKDSNIEDKANIKVKETSEYYIVNNTSIEVRYYVFNPNIGTVNRKVNEKFAKPITAFLELDNGLILAGSDNQIYQLKNDGIVKSPVAQDKFKNFTKVSSIIQLKNKTILATIDSTIYRLNELGVITEEVTQPVGRMFENTIEKIVELSNGEFLAITKNGVYSLDSNAMIKNKVQQPNGKHFDSLLYTLLLTSKGDIFTISFRGTIYYLNSDGIIQDEKGQPNGEKFDGGVQSIVQLADNTILVGTSNKFVYQLNSDGTIKAKVKQSNEKPLSGNISAFIQLNFNKNILAGTSDNVIYELNSK
;
A
#
# COMPACT_ATOMS: atom_id res chain seq x y z
N MET A 1 34.51 -41.02 -7.55
CA MET A 1 33.68 -39.80 -7.50
C MET A 1 32.29 -39.96 -6.88
N LYS A 2 31.65 -41.15 -6.93
CA LYS A 2 30.31 -41.37 -6.34
C LYS A 2 30.21 -41.14 -4.82
N ASN A 3 31.32 -41.11 -4.07
CA ASN A 3 31.29 -41.02 -2.61
C ASN A 3 31.26 -39.58 -2.05
N ARG A 4 32.02 -38.62 -2.62
CA ARG A 4 32.18 -37.27 -2.04
C ARG A 4 31.02 -36.31 -2.31
N MET A 5 30.52 -36.24 -3.55
CA MET A 5 29.33 -35.42 -3.86
C MET A 5 28.08 -35.94 -3.14
N GLN A 6 28.00 -37.25 -2.89
CA GLN A 6 26.91 -37.85 -2.14
C GLN A 6 26.94 -37.43 -0.66
N ILE A 7 28.11 -37.31 -0.05
CA ILE A 7 28.26 -36.80 1.33
C ILE A 7 27.73 -35.37 1.43
N PHE A 8 28.12 -34.47 0.52
CA PHE A 8 27.58 -33.10 0.49
C PHE A 8 26.09 -33.05 0.21
N TYR A 9 25.59 -33.88 -0.71
CA TYR A 9 24.16 -33.94 -0.99
C TYR A 9 23.36 -34.39 0.25
N ASN A 10 23.88 -35.37 0.99
CA ASN A 10 23.25 -35.87 2.21
C ASN A 10 23.32 -34.85 3.37
N SER A 11 24.32 -33.96 3.40
CA SER A 11 24.41 -32.88 4.40
C SER A 11 23.55 -31.64 4.08
N MET A 12 22.96 -31.57 2.88
CA MET A 12 22.06 -30.47 2.48
C MET A 12 20.65 -30.68 3.02
N CYS A 13 19.96 -29.59 3.37
CA CYS A 13 18.51 -29.64 3.63
C CYS A 13 17.72 -29.96 2.35
N HIS A 14 16.46 -30.38 2.48
CA HIS A 14 15.61 -30.78 1.36
C HIS A 14 15.51 -29.71 0.24
N ILE A 15 15.42 -28.43 0.61
CA ILE A 15 15.38 -27.31 -0.36
C ILE A 15 16.68 -27.24 -1.17
N CYS A 16 17.83 -27.39 -0.52
CA CYS A 16 19.13 -27.36 -1.18
C CYS A 16 19.41 -28.60 -2.01
N GLN A 17 18.96 -29.77 -1.57
CA GLN A 17 18.99 -30.98 -2.36
C GLN A 17 18.22 -30.84 -3.68
N ASN A 18 17.08 -30.14 -3.68
CA ASN A 18 16.34 -29.84 -4.90
C ASN A 18 17.09 -28.87 -5.82
N LYS A 19 17.74 -27.84 -5.27
CA LYS A 19 18.62 -26.95 -6.05
C LYS A 19 19.82 -27.71 -6.65
N PHE A 20 20.42 -28.60 -5.89
CA PHE A 20 21.51 -29.48 -6.33
C PHE A 20 21.09 -30.35 -7.51
N LYS A 21 19.93 -31.03 -7.40
CA LYS A 21 19.36 -31.84 -8.49
C LYS A 21 19.18 -31.04 -9.77
N LYS A 22 18.70 -29.79 -9.66
CA LYS A 22 18.56 -28.89 -10.83
C LYS A 22 19.89 -28.61 -11.52
N VAL A 23 20.96 -28.32 -10.76
CA VAL A 23 22.31 -28.09 -11.30
C VAL A 23 22.84 -29.35 -12.00
N VAL A 24 22.70 -30.52 -11.38
CA VAL A 24 23.18 -31.78 -11.96
C VAL A 24 22.39 -32.19 -13.20
N ASN A 25 21.06 -32.05 -13.20
CA ASN A 25 20.23 -32.36 -14.35
C ASN A 25 20.57 -31.45 -15.53
N TYR A 26 20.75 -30.15 -15.26
CA TYR A 26 21.17 -29.19 -16.27
C TYR A 26 22.47 -29.62 -16.97
N LEU A 27 23.46 -30.06 -16.21
CA LEU A 27 24.74 -30.54 -16.75
C LEU A 27 24.58 -31.80 -17.62
N LYS A 28 23.72 -32.73 -17.19
CA LYS A 28 23.43 -33.96 -17.97
C LYS A 28 22.73 -33.64 -19.29
N GLU A 29 21.75 -32.74 -19.27
CA GLU A 29 20.93 -32.38 -20.43
C GLU A 29 21.73 -31.62 -21.49
N ASN A 30 22.64 -30.73 -21.08
CA ASN A 30 23.39 -29.88 -22.00
C ASN A 30 24.70 -30.51 -22.49
N LYS A 31 24.95 -31.79 -22.19
CA LYS A 31 26.20 -32.51 -22.52
C LYS A 31 27.47 -31.72 -22.14
N VAL A 32 27.40 -30.90 -21.09
CA VAL A 32 28.48 -30.00 -20.68
C VAL A 32 29.55 -30.83 -19.95
N ASN A 33 30.36 -31.54 -20.73
CA ASN A 33 31.49 -32.37 -20.32
C ASN A 33 31.23 -33.38 -19.19
N ASP A 34 32.19 -34.29 -19.02
CA ASP A 34 32.10 -35.38 -18.06
C ASP A 34 31.94 -34.78 -16.65
N LEU A 35 30.83 -35.09 -15.97
CA LEU A 35 30.54 -34.68 -14.58
C LEU A 35 31.73 -34.95 -13.64
N LYS A 36 32.63 -35.86 -14.06
CA LYS A 36 33.91 -36.16 -13.40
C LYS A 36 34.88 -34.97 -13.25
N ASN A 37 34.69 -33.92 -14.05
CA ASN A 37 35.52 -32.73 -14.06
C ASN A 37 34.94 -31.56 -13.26
N LEU A 38 33.83 -31.79 -12.56
CA LEU A 38 33.20 -30.81 -11.68
C LEU A 38 33.49 -31.16 -10.22
N ASP A 39 34.02 -30.19 -9.47
CA ASP A 39 34.18 -30.30 -8.03
C ASP A 39 33.10 -29.48 -7.31
N LEU A 40 32.75 -29.96 -6.11
CA LEU A 40 31.80 -29.36 -5.20
C LEU A 40 32.49 -29.10 -3.87
N LEU A 41 32.46 -27.85 -3.41
CA LEU A 41 33.11 -27.39 -2.19
C LEU A 41 32.13 -26.59 -1.33
N ILE A 42 32.39 -26.52 -0.03
CA ILE A 42 31.73 -25.56 0.86
C ILE A 42 32.30 -24.17 0.58
N CYS A 43 31.44 -23.19 0.37
CA CYS A 43 31.83 -21.82 0.07
C CYS A 43 31.50 -20.90 1.23
N GLU A 44 32.50 -20.13 1.67
CA GLU A 44 32.32 -18.94 2.49
C GLU A 44 32.56 -17.70 1.64
N ILE A 45 31.78 -16.65 1.88
CA ILE A 45 31.90 -15.40 1.14
C ILE A 45 32.52 -14.37 2.06
N ASP A 46 33.70 -13.89 1.68
CA ASP A 46 34.37 -12.80 2.36
C ASP A 46 34.14 -11.50 1.57
N LYS A 47 33.58 -10.50 2.24
CA LYS A 47 33.28 -9.19 1.63
C LYS A 47 34.52 -8.30 1.51
N ASN A 48 35.57 -8.58 2.28
CA ASN A 48 36.81 -7.82 2.29
C ASN A 48 37.84 -8.40 1.32
N ARG A 49 37.65 -9.64 0.88
CA ARG A 49 38.45 -10.29 -0.16
C ARG A 49 38.17 -9.67 -1.53
N THR A 50 39.21 -9.52 -2.32
CA THR A 50 39.18 -8.94 -3.67
C THR A 50 39.11 -10.02 -4.76
N LEU A 51 38.78 -9.60 -5.99
CA LEU A 51 38.72 -10.51 -7.14
C LEU A 51 40.09 -11.12 -7.49
N GLU A 52 41.17 -10.35 -7.30
CA GLU A 52 42.54 -10.76 -7.60
C GLU A 52 42.98 -11.90 -6.68
N GLU A 53 42.60 -11.83 -5.39
CA GLU A 53 42.89 -12.87 -4.40
C GLU A 53 42.20 -14.21 -4.70
N ASP A 54 41.15 -14.22 -5.52
CA ASP A 54 40.47 -15.45 -5.95
C ASP A 54 41.16 -16.13 -7.15
N ASN A 55 42.29 -15.59 -7.63
CA ASN A 55 43.13 -16.16 -8.68
C ASN A 55 42.36 -16.59 -9.94
N GLY A 56 41.35 -15.78 -10.31
CA GLY A 56 40.55 -16.00 -11.51
C GLY A 56 39.62 -17.22 -11.45
N ILE A 57 39.30 -17.73 -10.26
CA ILE A 57 38.32 -18.80 -10.10
C ILE A 57 36.96 -18.34 -10.62
N VAL A 58 36.36 -19.19 -11.46
CA VAL A 58 35.04 -18.95 -12.03
C VAL A 58 34.11 -20.05 -11.54
N PRO A 59 33.26 -19.76 -10.54
CA PRO A 59 32.24 -20.71 -10.14
C PRO A 59 31.25 -20.97 -11.26
N PHE A 60 30.89 -22.23 -11.43
CA PHE A 60 29.84 -22.66 -12.34
C PHE A 60 28.45 -22.40 -11.76
N ALA A 61 28.24 -22.78 -10.50
CA ALA A 61 26.98 -22.60 -9.80
C ALA A 61 27.21 -22.45 -8.29
N LEU A 62 26.27 -21.78 -7.61
CA LEU A 62 26.32 -21.57 -6.18
C LEU A 62 24.95 -21.87 -5.57
N ILE A 63 24.94 -22.63 -4.47
CA ILE A 63 23.75 -22.98 -3.70
C ILE A 63 23.90 -22.40 -2.30
N PHE A 64 23.04 -21.44 -1.97
CA PHE A 64 22.91 -20.91 -0.62
C PHE A 64 21.95 -21.79 0.20
N CYS A 65 22.44 -22.33 1.31
CA CYS A 65 21.65 -23.02 2.33
C CYS A 65 21.70 -22.26 3.65
N LYS A 66 20.80 -22.62 4.58
CA LYS A 66 20.65 -21.94 5.88
C LYS A 66 21.96 -21.89 6.69
N ASN A 67 22.73 -22.97 6.68
CA ASN A 67 23.92 -23.12 7.54
C ASN A 67 25.24 -23.18 6.75
N SER A 68 25.20 -23.29 5.43
CA SER A 68 26.39 -23.42 4.58
C SER A 68 26.06 -23.03 3.15
N SER A 69 27.04 -22.56 2.38
CA SER A 69 26.89 -22.40 0.93
C SER A 69 27.76 -23.43 0.22
N TYR A 70 27.35 -23.82 -0.97
CA TYR A 70 28.05 -24.83 -1.77
C TYR A 70 28.32 -24.30 -3.16
N VAL A 71 29.55 -24.45 -3.63
CA VAL A 71 29.99 -23.94 -4.93
C VAL A 71 30.42 -25.10 -5.83
N PHE A 72 29.94 -25.06 -7.06
CA PHE A 72 30.38 -25.93 -8.14
C PHE A 72 31.44 -25.20 -8.94
N VAL A 73 32.59 -25.82 -9.14
CA VAL A 73 33.71 -25.25 -9.90
C VAL A 73 34.27 -26.33 -10.82
N TRP A 74 34.59 -25.99 -12.06
CA TRP A 74 35.28 -26.92 -12.94
C TRP A 74 36.72 -27.11 -12.47
N LYS A 75 37.24 -28.33 -12.54
CA LYS A 75 38.64 -28.62 -12.13
C LYS A 75 39.65 -27.74 -12.86
N LYS A 76 39.48 -27.49 -14.17
CA LYS A 76 40.36 -26.56 -14.92
C LYS A 76 40.38 -25.13 -14.38
N ASP A 77 39.29 -24.70 -13.73
CA ASP A 77 39.15 -23.37 -13.16
C ASP A 77 39.70 -23.34 -11.73
N LEU A 78 39.79 -24.49 -11.06
CA LEU A 78 40.24 -24.65 -9.67
C LEU A 78 41.71 -25.06 -9.52
N TYR A 79 42.25 -25.85 -10.46
CA TYR A 79 43.61 -26.38 -10.43
C TYR A 79 44.45 -25.83 -11.59
N HIS A 80 45.75 -25.67 -11.37
CA HIS A 80 46.75 -25.46 -12.43
C HIS A 80 46.96 -26.77 -13.22
N GLU A 81 47.60 -26.69 -14.39
CA GLU A 81 47.90 -27.87 -15.23
C GLU A 81 48.76 -28.91 -14.49
N GLU A 82 49.58 -28.46 -13.53
CA GLU A 82 50.44 -29.28 -12.67
C GLU A 82 49.67 -29.95 -11.51
N GLY A 83 48.37 -29.67 -11.34
CA GLY A 83 47.51 -30.29 -10.33
C GLY A 83 47.46 -29.56 -8.97
N THR A 84 48.20 -28.47 -8.78
CA THR A 84 48.06 -27.61 -7.59
C THR A 84 46.80 -26.75 -7.65
N THR A 85 46.22 -26.41 -6.50
CA THR A 85 45.02 -25.56 -6.43
C THR A 85 45.36 -24.08 -6.62
N LYS A 86 44.59 -23.36 -7.43
CA LYS A 86 44.72 -21.91 -7.63
C LYS A 86 44.39 -21.10 -6.39
N ILE A 87 43.63 -21.66 -5.46
CA ILE A 87 43.29 -21.04 -4.18
C ILE A 87 43.43 -22.07 -3.07
N LYS A 88 43.66 -21.60 -1.84
CA LYS A 88 43.72 -22.48 -0.67
C LYS A 88 42.37 -23.15 -0.42
N ILE A 89 42.35 -24.48 -0.45
CA ILE A 89 41.20 -25.30 -0.05
C ILE A 89 41.56 -25.98 1.28
N VAL A 90 40.75 -25.76 2.31
CA VAL A 90 40.96 -26.37 3.64
C VAL A 90 39.69 -27.12 4.03
N ASN A 91 39.79 -28.43 4.28
CA ASN A 91 38.63 -29.27 4.64
C ASN A 91 37.44 -29.10 3.69
N ASP A 92 37.73 -29.14 2.38
CA ASP A 92 36.75 -28.97 1.30
C ASP A 92 36.04 -27.62 1.29
N LYS A 93 36.59 -26.64 2.02
CA LYS A 93 36.10 -25.27 2.08
C LYS A 93 36.98 -24.33 1.27
N ILE A 94 36.32 -23.45 0.53
CA ILE A 94 36.90 -22.36 -0.23
C ILE A 94 36.28 -21.03 0.25
N ILE A 95 37.10 -19.99 0.31
CA ILE A 95 36.65 -18.62 0.61
C ILE A 95 36.75 -17.83 -0.69
N LEU A 96 35.63 -17.22 -1.11
CA LEU A 96 35.56 -16.41 -2.33
C LEU A 96 35.12 -14.98 -2.00
N SER A 97 35.60 -14.02 -2.78
CA SER A 97 35.13 -12.64 -2.72
C SER A 97 33.68 -12.51 -3.18
N GLN A 98 32.98 -11.50 -2.64
CA GLN A 98 31.65 -11.12 -3.14
C GLN A 98 31.69 -10.76 -4.65
N ALA A 99 32.79 -10.16 -5.12
CA ALA A 99 33.00 -9.82 -6.53
C ALA A 99 33.01 -11.06 -7.43
N THR A 100 33.71 -12.13 -7.03
CA THR A 100 33.71 -13.41 -7.74
C THR A 100 32.32 -14.05 -7.81
N ILE A 101 31.53 -13.93 -6.73
CA ILE A 101 30.14 -14.41 -6.73
C ILE A 101 29.27 -13.59 -7.69
N ASP A 102 29.47 -12.29 -7.76
CA ASP A 102 28.72 -11.43 -8.67
C ASP A 102 29.10 -11.66 -10.15
N LEU A 103 30.30 -12.14 -10.44
CA LEU A 103 30.67 -12.59 -11.79
C LEU A 103 29.84 -13.78 -12.29
N ILE A 104 29.33 -14.64 -11.40
CA ILE A 104 28.38 -15.72 -11.75
C ILE A 104 27.09 -15.11 -12.32
N LYS A 105 26.64 -13.99 -11.74
CA LYS A 105 25.45 -13.26 -12.22
C LYS A 105 25.73 -12.57 -13.57
N GLN A 106 26.96 -12.14 -13.82
CA GLN A 106 27.36 -11.47 -15.06
C GLN A 106 27.65 -12.42 -16.22
N LYS A 107 28.31 -13.58 -15.99
CA LYS A 107 28.55 -14.59 -17.05
C LYS A 107 27.26 -15.24 -17.55
N LYS A 108 26.19 -15.26 -16.75
CA LYS A 108 24.81 -15.57 -17.18
C LYS A 108 24.28 -14.68 -18.32
N ILE A 109 24.95 -13.56 -18.63
CA ILE A 109 24.53 -12.58 -19.64
C ILE A 109 25.22 -12.81 -21.01
N LYS A 110 26.34 -13.58 -21.08
CA LYS A 110 27.17 -13.66 -22.31
C LYS A 110 27.22 -15.02 -23.03
N ASN A 111 26.94 -16.13 -22.36
CA ASN A 111 26.94 -17.46 -22.96
C ASN A 111 25.56 -18.07 -22.73
N ASP A 112 24.93 -18.67 -23.76
CA ASP A 112 23.63 -19.35 -23.73
C ASP A 112 23.58 -20.54 -22.74
N TYR A 113 23.72 -20.28 -21.44
CA TYR A 113 23.40 -21.18 -20.35
C TYR A 113 22.04 -20.77 -19.77
N LEU A 114 21.08 -21.72 -19.74
CA LEU A 114 19.68 -21.43 -19.40
C LEU A 114 19.49 -20.86 -17.97
N PRO A 115 18.36 -20.16 -17.77
CA PRO A 115 18.07 -19.30 -16.65
C PRO A 115 17.49 -20.05 -15.45
N ILE A 116 17.87 -19.61 -14.25
CA ILE A 116 16.91 -19.44 -13.17
C ILE A 116 16.81 -17.94 -12.95
N THR A 117 16.07 -17.29 -13.85
CA THR A 117 15.31 -16.02 -13.75
C THR A 117 14.99 -15.56 -15.18
N ASN A 118 13.72 -15.24 -15.41
CA ASN A 118 13.10 -15.05 -16.73
C ASN A 118 13.80 -14.01 -17.62
N LYS A 119 13.86 -14.34 -18.92
CA LYS A 119 14.30 -13.51 -20.06
C LYS A 119 13.68 -12.10 -20.03
N ILE A 120 14.49 -11.06 -20.25
CA ILE A 120 14.07 -9.73 -20.68
C ILE A 120 15.00 -9.26 -21.80
N ASN A 121 14.41 -8.70 -22.86
CA ASN A 121 15.07 -8.11 -24.03
C ASN A 121 16.16 -7.09 -23.66
N GLU A 122 17.37 -7.27 -24.20
CA GLU A 122 18.59 -6.54 -23.80
C GLU A 122 18.80 -5.16 -24.44
N ASP A 123 18.12 -4.83 -25.54
CA ASP A 123 18.46 -3.60 -26.28
C ASP A 123 17.89 -2.32 -25.66
N ALA A 124 16.85 -2.42 -24.83
CA ALA A 124 16.30 -1.29 -24.08
C ALA A 124 17.08 -1.00 -22.77
N TYR A 125 17.80 -1.99 -22.23
CA TYR A 125 18.42 -1.90 -20.90
C TYR A 125 19.80 -1.23 -20.92
N LYS A 126 20.57 -1.41 -22.01
CA LYS A 126 21.89 -0.77 -22.16
C LYS A 126 21.81 0.75 -22.27
N LEU A 127 20.78 1.28 -22.94
CA LEU A 127 20.60 2.73 -23.09
C LEU A 127 20.11 3.39 -21.78
N ALA A 128 19.23 2.73 -21.03
CA ALA A 128 18.73 3.23 -19.75
C ALA A 128 19.79 3.19 -18.63
N LYS A 129 20.63 2.14 -18.57
CA LYS A 129 21.61 1.95 -17.49
C LYS A 129 22.77 2.95 -17.53
N HIS A 130 23.19 3.37 -18.73
CA HIS A 130 24.28 4.35 -18.84
C HIS A 130 23.82 5.75 -18.39
N HIS A 131 22.55 6.11 -18.65
CA HIS A 131 21.98 7.40 -18.23
C HIS A 131 21.66 7.43 -16.73
N PHE A 132 21.24 6.30 -16.15
CA PHE A 132 20.82 6.22 -14.74
C PHE A 132 22.00 6.19 -13.76
N ASN A 133 23.08 5.49 -14.09
CA ASN A 133 24.26 5.42 -13.21
C ASN A 133 25.04 6.74 -13.13
N GLN A 134 25.04 7.56 -14.18
CA GLN A 134 25.63 8.90 -14.10
C GLN A 134 24.77 9.87 -13.27
N GLN A 135 23.44 9.74 -13.30
CA GLN A 135 22.55 10.60 -12.52
C GLN A 135 22.56 10.26 -11.02
N ILE A 136 22.64 8.99 -10.64
CA ILE A 136 22.66 8.59 -9.21
C ILE A 136 23.94 9.02 -8.49
N ILE A 137 25.09 8.99 -9.17
CA ILE A 137 26.36 9.44 -8.56
C ILE A 137 26.35 10.95 -8.31
N ILE A 138 25.70 11.72 -9.20
CA ILE A 138 25.53 13.18 -9.04
C ILE A 138 24.48 13.48 -7.94
N LEU A 139 23.38 12.72 -7.89
CA LEU A 139 22.30 12.93 -6.91
C LEU A 139 22.76 12.61 -5.47
N ASN A 140 23.50 11.51 -5.26
CA ASN A 140 24.01 11.13 -3.93
C ASN A 140 25.08 12.10 -3.42
N ARG A 141 25.88 12.70 -4.30
CA ARG A 141 26.88 13.70 -3.91
C ARG A 141 26.22 15.03 -3.54
N HIS A 142 25.16 15.42 -4.23
CA HIS A 142 24.41 16.63 -3.90
C HIS A 142 23.65 16.48 -2.56
N HIS A 143 23.05 15.31 -2.32
CA HIS A 143 22.29 15.05 -1.10
C HIS A 143 23.17 15.03 0.17
N LEU A 144 24.40 14.51 0.08
CA LEU A 144 25.36 14.53 1.19
C LEU A 144 25.87 15.94 1.53
N ILE A 145 26.09 16.78 0.50
CA ILE A 145 26.52 18.18 0.70
C ILE A 145 25.39 19.00 1.34
N GLN A 146 24.15 18.82 0.89
CA GLN A 146 22.97 19.50 1.44
C GLN A 146 22.68 19.09 2.90
N MET A 147 22.85 17.81 3.25
CA MET A 147 22.68 17.32 4.62
C MET A 147 23.68 17.94 5.60
N SER A 148 24.91 18.26 5.16
CA SER A 148 25.89 18.95 6.02
C SER A 148 25.53 20.42 6.27
N LYS A 149 25.05 21.13 5.25
CA LYS A 149 24.61 22.53 5.36
C LYS A 149 23.35 22.65 6.22
N LEU A 150 22.41 21.71 6.10
CA LEU A 150 21.21 21.70 6.92
C LEU A 150 21.53 21.52 8.42
N ARG A 151 22.46 20.63 8.77
CA ARG A 151 22.91 20.48 10.17
C ARG A 151 23.54 21.75 10.73
N GLN A 152 24.33 22.44 9.91
CA GLN A 152 24.97 23.71 10.32
C GLN A 152 23.92 24.83 10.49
N ILE A 153 22.93 24.90 9.60
CA ILE A 153 21.82 25.85 9.70
C ILE A 153 20.96 25.59 10.94
N ILE A 154 20.63 24.33 11.25
CA ILE A 154 19.87 23.96 12.46
C ILE A 154 20.61 24.37 13.73
N LEU A 155 21.93 24.17 13.80
CA LEU A 155 22.74 24.60 14.94
C LEU A 155 22.75 26.13 15.10
N ILE A 156 22.89 26.87 14.00
CA ILE A 156 22.85 28.33 14.03
C ILE A 156 21.48 28.83 14.50
N PHE A 157 20.38 28.30 13.95
CA PHE A 157 19.04 28.69 14.38
C PHE A 157 18.76 28.32 15.82
N GLY A 158 19.18 27.15 16.29
CA GLY A 158 19.03 26.76 17.70
C GLY A 158 19.75 27.71 18.66
N LEU A 159 20.93 28.19 18.28
CA LEU A 159 21.73 29.11 19.10
C LEU A 159 21.15 30.54 19.09
N VAL A 160 20.64 31.00 17.94
CA VAL A 160 19.89 32.26 17.83
C VAL A 160 18.60 32.21 18.65
N PHE A 161 17.89 31.08 18.65
CA PHE A 161 16.67 30.90 19.43
C PHE A 161 16.96 30.96 20.93
N LEU A 162 18.02 30.29 21.40
CA LEU A 162 18.48 30.37 22.79
C LEU A 162 18.82 31.81 23.23
N LEU A 163 19.50 32.57 22.36
CA LEU A 163 19.80 33.99 22.61
C LEU A 163 18.53 34.86 22.66
N LEU A 164 17.56 34.63 21.77
CA LEU A 164 16.28 35.33 21.78
C LEU A 164 15.50 35.05 23.07
N PHE A 165 15.47 33.79 23.55
CA PHE A 165 14.82 33.45 24.81
C PHE A 165 15.51 34.07 26.03
N ALA A 166 16.84 34.20 26.02
CA ALA A 166 17.57 34.89 27.09
C ALA A 166 17.21 36.39 27.17
N VAL A 167 17.01 37.05 26.02
CA VAL A 167 16.63 38.47 25.95
C VAL A 167 15.14 38.68 26.31
N VAL A 168 14.25 37.82 25.82
CA VAL A 168 12.80 37.91 26.09
C VAL A 168 12.45 37.52 27.53
N GLY A 169 13.20 36.59 28.13
CA GLY A 169 13.05 36.24 29.55
C GLY A 169 13.35 37.41 30.50
N GLY A 170 14.29 38.29 30.13
CA GLY A 170 14.61 39.51 30.90
C GLY A 170 13.54 40.60 30.80
N THR A 171 12.89 40.75 29.64
CA THR A 171 11.88 41.79 29.42
C THR A 171 10.49 41.39 29.95
N LEU A 172 10.13 40.11 29.89
CA LEU A 172 8.89 39.61 30.51
C LEU A 172 8.95 39.67 32.05
N GLY A 173 10.10 39.39 32.66
CA GLY A 173 10.29 39.53 34.11
C GLY A 173 10.11 40.98 34.61
N TRP A 174 10.50 41.96 33.79
CA TRP A 174 10.29 43.38 34.11
C TRP A 174 8.83 43.82 33.85
N TYR A 175 8.21 43.32 32.77
CA TYR A 175 6.81 43.63 32.43
C TYR A 175 5.80 43.15 33.50
N PHE A 176 6.05 42.00 34.14
CA PHE A 176 5.22 41.53 35.26
C PHE A 176 5.54 42.19 36.62
N SER A 177 6.62 42.97 36.71
CA SER A 177 7.02 43.65 37.96
C SER A 177 6.50 45.08 38.08
N THR A 178 6.04 45.74 37.01
CA THR A 178 5.79 47.20 37.05
C THR A 178 4.42 47.71 36.58
N ASN A 179 3.44 46.86 36.25
CA ASN A 179 2.09 47.36 35.92
C ASN A 179 1.08 47.07 37.04
N HIS A 180 1.10 47.93 38.06
CA HIS A 180 -0.12 48.29 38.79
C HIS A 180 -0.80 49.43 38.07
N ASN A 181 -1.80 49.12 37.26
CA ASN A 181 -2.76 50.10 36.76
C ASN A 181 -4.15 49.67 37.22
N PRO A 182 -4.64 50.19 38.37
CA PRO A 182 -6.02 49.99 38.76
C PRO A 182 -6.82 51.02 37.98
N ASN A 183 -7.68 50.57 37.07
CA ASN A 183 -8.95 51.20 36.67
C ASN A 183 -9.30 50.73 35.26
N TYR A 184 -10.15 49.70 35.18
CA TYR A 184 -11.30 49.55 34.27
C TYR A 184 -11.83 48.12 34.38
N PHE A 185 -12.35 47.76 35.55
CA PHE A 185 -13.30 46.65 35.66
C PHE A 185 -14.60 47.24 36.20
N LYS A 186 -15.52 47.55 35.27
CA LYS A 186 -16.94 47.41 35.59
C LYS A 186 -17.14 45.94 35.93
N GLU A 187 -17.67 45.66 37.11
CA GLU A 187 -18.01 44.31 37.53
C GLU A 187 -18.79 43.60 36.41
N PRO A 188 -18.30 42.44 35.91
CA PRO A 188 -19.05 41.69 34.93
C PRO A 188 -20.30 41.13 35.60
N ASN A 189 -21.42 41.24 34.91
CA ASN A 189 -22.61 40.46 35.18
C ASN A 189 -22.20 38.98 35.34
N ASN A 190 -22.30 38.42 36.54
CA ASN A 190 -21.80 37.09 36.94
C ASN A 190 -22.46 35.90 36.20
N ASN A 191 -23.25 36.14 35.15
CA ASN A 191 -24.05 35.13 34.46
C ASN A 191 -23.59 34.81 33.04
N ARG A 192 -22.49 35.40 32.55
CA ARG A 192 -21.96 35.08 31.20
C ARG A 192 -21.08 33.84 31.23
N ILE A 193 -21.22 32.99 30.23
CA ILE A 193 -20.46 31.73 30.11
C ILE A 193 -19.47 31.78 28.94
N SER A 194 -18.45 30.93 29.00
CA SER A 194 -17.48 30.80 27.89
C SER A 194 -18.11 30.08 26.71
N LEU A 195 -17.90 30.57 25.47
CA LEU A 195 -18.33 29.86 24.27
C LEU A 195 -17.73 28.44 24.20
N SER A 196 -16.49 28.26 24.67
CA SER A 196 -15.85 26.94 24.70
C SER A 196 -16.51 25.95 25.67
N ALA A 197 -17.29 26.42 26.63
CA ALA A 197 -18.04 25.56 27.54
C ALA A 197 -19.33 25.03 26.89
N ASP A 198 -19.95 25.84 26.01
CA ASP A 198 -21.20 25.47 25.31
C ASP A 198 -20.95 24.82 23.94
N LEU A 199 -19.85 25.16 23.26
CA LEU A 199 -19.45 24.61 21.97
C LEU A 199 -18.59 23.35 22.14
N VAL A 200 -19.22 22.27 22.60
CA VAL A 200 -18.55 20.99 22.91
C VAL A 200 -18.19 20.22 21.64
N ASN A 201 -19.11 20.18 20.66
CA ASN A 201 -18.96 19.46 19.40
C ASN A 201 -18.49 20.42 18.30
N VAL A 202 -17.18 20.44 18.05
CA VAL A 202 -16.54 21.24 17.00
C VAL A 202 -16.45 20.53 15.65
N ASP A 203 -16.72 19.23 15.58
CA ASP A 203 -16.82 18.48 14.32
C ASP A 203 -18.28 18.39 13.88
N LEU A 204 -18.60 19.11 12.81
CA LEU A 204 -19.93 19.18 12.23
C LEU A 204 -20.22 18.01 11.29
N GLY A 205 -19.22 17.24 10.90
CA GLY A 205 -19.37 16.16 9.92
C GLY A 205 -19.71 16.69 8.53
N THR A 206 -20.56 15.97 7.79
CA THR A 206 -21.00 16.42 6.46
C THR A 206 -22.09 17.49 6.58
N ILE A 207 -21.91 18.61 5.87
CA ILE A 207 -22.92 19.65 5.70
C ILE A 207 -23.32 19.80 4.23
N LYS A 208 -24.50 20.37 3.97
CA LYS A 208 -25.07 20.50 2.62
C LYS A 208 -24.27 21.44 1.72
N ASP A 209 -23.86 22.58 2.28
CA ASP A 209 -23.07 23.62 1.64
C ASP A 209 -22.28 24.35 2.73
N ASN A 210 -21.33 25.19 2.33
CA ASN A 210 -20.50 25.96 3.25
C ASN A 210 -21.05 27.37 3.52
N SER A 211 -22.35 27.58 3.33
CA SER A 211 -22.97 28.85 3.67
C SER A 211 -22.99 29.05 5.19
N LEU A 212 -22.90 30.32 5.62
CA LEU A 212 -22.88 30.67 7.05
C LEU A 212 -24.12 30.13 7.77
N ALA A 213 -25.28 30.14 7.11
CA ALA A 213 -26.53 29.62 7.64
C ALA A 213 -26.42 28.10 7.91
N THR A 214 -25.97 27.32 6.93
CA THR A 214 -25.80 25.86 7.08
C THR A 214 -24.82 25.50 8.19
N ILE A 215 -23.71 26.22 8.29
CA ILE A 215 -22.70 26.01 9.35
C ILE A 215 -23.32 26.26 10.73
N LEU A 216 -24.01 27.39 10.90
CA LEU A 216 -24.65 27.78 12.16
C LEU A 216 -25.81 26.83 12.53
N ASP A 217 -26.67 26.46 11.58
CA ASP A 217 -27.77 25.52 11.81
C ASP A 217 -27.23 24.15 12.26
N THR A 218 -26.14 23.67 11.64
CA THR A 218 -25.50 22.40 12.01
C THR A 218 -24.84 22.48 13.39
N LEU A 219 -24.21 23.61 13.71
CA LEU A 219 -23.65 23.87 15.02
C LEU A 219 -24.71 23.79 16.12
N GLN A 220 -25.87 24.43 15.91
CA GLN A 220 -26.99 24.40 16.85
C GLN A 220 -27.55 23.00 17.02
N ALA A 221 -27.69 22.24 15.93
CA ALA A 221 -28.18 20.86 15.98
C ALA A 221 -27.26 19.93 16.80
N LYS A 222 -25.93 20.13 16.73
CA LYS A 222 -24.94 19.33 17.48
C LYS A 222 -24.65 19.85 18.90
N ASN A 223 -24.98 21.10 19.17
CA ASN A 223 -24.75 21.76 20.45
C ASN A 223 -26.07 22.41 20.88
N THR A 224 -27.00 21.60 21.41
CA THR A 224 -28.39 22.02 21.65
C THR A 224 -28.54 23.18 22.62
N THR A 225 -27.53 23.44 23.47
CA THR A 225 -27.49 24.58 24.40
C THR A 225 -26.98 25.87 23.77
N LEU A 226 -26.32 25.77 22.60
CA LEU A 226 -25.63 26.87 21.93
C LEU A 226 -26.62 27.96 21.49
N LYS A 227 -26.41 29.18 21.99
CA LYS A 227 -27.15 30.38 21.55
C LYS A 227 -26.62 30.92 20.23
N ILE A 228 -27.13 30.40 19.12
CA ILE A 228 -26.66 30.74 17.76
C ILE A 228 -26.76 32.24 17.44
N ALA A 229 -27.73 32.95 18.02
CA ALA A 229 -27.91 34.39 17.85
C ALA A 229 -26.74 35.23 18.39
N GLU A 230 -25.98 34.68 19.34
CA GLU A 230 -24.90 35.34 20.09
C GLU A 230 -23.51 35.13 19.47
N ILE A 231 -23.41 34.32 18.42
CA ILE A 231 -22.15 33.96 17.78
C ILE A 231 -22.18 34.28 16.29
N GLU A 232 -21.01 34.39 15.69
CA GLU A 232 -20.84 34.58 14.25
C GLU A 232 -19.68 33.76 13.69
N VAL A 233 -19.79 33.42 12.42
CA VAL A 233 -18.68 32.85 11.64
C VAL A 233 -17.76 34.01 11.24
N VAL A 234 -16.48 33.88 11.54
CA VAL A 234 -15.45 34.86 11.18
C VAL A 234 -15.34 34.95 9.66
N LYS A 235 -15.57 36.15 9.11
CA LYS A 235 -15.34 36.46 7.69
C LYS A 235 -13.89 36.13 7.33
N ASP A 236 -13.69 35.52 6.16
CA ASP A 236 -12.37 35.07 5.66
C ASP A 236 -11.73 33.89 6.41
N SER A 237 -12.49 33.15 7.23
CA SER A 237 -12.05 31.81 7.64
C SER A 237 -11.97 30.87 6.43
N ASN A 238 -11.14 29.82 6.47
CA ASN A 238 -10.96 28.90 5.33
C ASN A 238 -12.18 27.98 5.18
N ILE A 239 -13.24 28.47 4.53
CA ILE A 239 -14.61 27.90 4.51
C ILE A 239 -14.75 26.61 3.69
N GLU A 240 -13.67 26.01 3.17
CA GLU A 240 -13.77 24.76 2.40
C GLU A 240 -14.05 23.54 3.30
N ASP A 241 -13.30 23.40 4.39
CA ASP A 241 -13.37 22.26 5.32
C ASP A 241 -13.41 22.66 6.80
N LYS A 242 -13.40 23.98 7.08
CA LYS A 242 -13.44 24.51 8.44
C LYS A 242 -13.98 25.93 8.49
N ALA A 243 -14.42 26.35 9.67
CA ALA A 243 -14.79 27.74 9.92
C ALA A 243 -14.32 28.15 11.32
N ASN A 244 -14.06 29.43 11.50
CA ASN A 244 -13.78 29.98 12.83
C ASN A 244 -15.05 30.62 13.37
N ILE A 245 -15.45 30.21 14.57
CA ILE A 245 -16.64 30.71 15.26
C ILE A 245 -16.17 31.62 16.39
N LYS A 246 -16.74 32.82 16.49
CA LYS A 246 -16.48 33.74 17.61
C LYS A 246 -17.77 34.29 18.19
N VAL A 247 -17.67 34.81 19.40
CA VAL A 247 -18.77 35.52 20.08
C VAL A 247 -18.96 36.87 19.40
N LYS A 248 -20.22 37.28 19.17
CA LYS A 248 -20.53 38.64 18.68
C LYS A 248 -20.18 39.67 19.75
N GLU A 249 -19.73 40.85 19.34
CA GLU A 249 -19.42 41.95 20.28
C GLU A 249 -20.64 42.40 21.09
N THR A 250 -21.84 42.20 20.54
CA THR A 250 -23.12 42.51 21.18
C THR A 250 -23.64 41.40 22.09
N SER A 251 -22.86 40.34 22.34
CA SER A 251 -23.36 39.20 23.11
C SER A 251 -23.65 39.58 24.56
N GLU A 252 -24.85 39.23 25.02
CA GLU A 252 -25.25 39.37 26.42
C GLU A 252 -25.05 38.08 27.21
N TYR A 253 -24.99 36.94 26.51
CA TYR A 253 -24.92 35.60 27.08
C TYR A 253 -23.50 35.05 27.20
N TYR A 254 -22.65 35.26 26.20
CA TYR A 254 -21.28 34.75 26.21
C TYR A 254 -20.27 35.82 26.63
N ILE A 255 -19.14 35.37 27.19
CA ILE A 255 -17.99 36.24 27.43
C ILE A 255 -17.43 36.70 26.08
N VAL A 256 -17.55 37.99 25.80
CA VAL A 256 -17.00 38.61 24.58
C VAL A 256 -15.48 38.62 24.71
N ASN A 257 -14.82 37.83 23.87
CA ASN A 257 -13.37 37.83 23.72
C ASN A 257 -13.00 37.72 22.24
N ASN A 258 -11.76 38.04 21.90
CA ASN A 258 -11.28 37.97 20.51
C ASN A 258 -10.88 36.56 20.08
N THR A 259 -11.13 35.52 20.89
CA THR A 259 -10.74 34.15 20.56
C THR A 259 -11.81 33.49 19.72
N SER A 260 -11.42 32.95 18.56
CA SER A 260 -12.29 32.11 17.74
C SER A 260 -12.01 30.63 17.99
N ILE A 261 -13.04 29.80 17.89
CA ILE A 261 -12.96 28.35 17.98
C ILE A 261 -13.08 27.79 16.56
N GLU A 262 -12.11 26.97 16.14
CA GLU A 262 -12.16 26.28 14.86
C GLU A 262 -13.18 25.14 14.92
N VAL A 263 -14.10 25.13 13.95
CA VAL A 263 -15.05 24.04 13.71
C VAL A 263 -14.74 23.42 12.35
N ARG A 264 -14.91 22.11 12.25
CA ARG A 264 -14.53 21.32 11.06
C ARG A 264 -15.76 20.70 10.42
N TYR A 265 -15.79 20.64 9.09
CA TYR A 265 -16.88 20.03 8.33
C TYR A 265 -16.43 19.57 6.94
N TYR A 266 -17.30 18.81 6.29
CA TYR A 266 -17.14 18.41 4.89
C TYR A 266 -18.36 18.85 4.10
N VAL A 267 -18.16 19.58 3.01
CA VAL A 267 -19.26 19.92 2.11
C VAL A 267 -19.64 18.69 1.29
N PHE A 268 -20.91 18.30 1.36
CA PHE A 268 -21.42 17.22 0.54
C PHE A 268 -21.35 17.59 -0.94
N ASN A 269 -20.55 16.85 -1.70
CA ASN A 269 -20.56 16.95 -3.14
C ASN A 269 -21.27 15.75 -3.79
N PRO A 270 -22.48 15.94 -4.33
CA PRO A 270 -23.23 14.86 -5.01
C PRO A 270 -22.57 14.40 -6.31
N ASN A 271 -21.61 15.16 -6.85
CA ASN A 271 -20.90 14.83 -8.08
C ASN A 271 -19.75 13.85 -7.85
N ILE A 272 -19.31 13.58 -6.61
CA ILE A 272 -18.28 12.57 -6.36
C ILE A 272 -18.77 11.21 -6.88
N GLY A 273 -17.96 10.56 -7.72
CA GLY A 273 -18.29 9.30 -8.38
C GLY A 273 -19.03 9.44 -9.72
N THR A 274 -19.35 10.66 -10.17
CA THR A 274 -19.83 10.88 -11.55
C THR A 274 -18.69 10.73 -12.55
N VAL A 275 -18.98 10.28 -13.78
CA VAL A 275 -17.96 10.14 -14.82
C VAL A 275 -17.40 11.52 -15.21
N ASN A 276 -16.10 11.72 -14.96
CA ASN A 276 -15.36 12.86 -15.49
C ASN A 276 -15.02 12.63 -16.96
N ARG A 277 -14.27 11.54 -17.23
CA ARG A 277 -13.89 11.12 -18.58
C ARG A 277 -13.67 9.61 -18.65
N LYS A 278 -13.77 9.08 -19.86
CA LYS A 278 -13.28 7.74 -20.18
C LYS A 278 -11.77 7.78 -20.39
N VAL A 279 -11.03 6.88 -19.77
CA VAL A 279 -9.60 6.70 -20.03
C VAL A 279 -9.49 5.86 -21.31
N ASN A 280 -8.79 6.38 -22.33
CA ASN A 280 -8.94 5.98 -23.74
C ASN A 280 -8.28 4.64 -24.12
N GLU A 281 -8.55 3.56 -23.38
CA GLU A 281 -8.13 2.22 -23.74
C GLU A 281 -9.20 1.18 -23.37
N LYS A 282 -9.55 0.33 -24.34
CA LYS A 282 -10.33 -0.88 -24.06
C LYS A 282 -9.34 -1.98 -23.73
N PHE A 283 -9.38 -2.44 -22.49
CA PHE A 283 -8.57 -3.55 -22.03
C PHE A 283 -9.06 -4.86 -22.66
N ALA A 284 -8.19 -5.87 -22.72
CA ALA A 284 -8.58 -7.19 -23.21
C ALA A 284 -9.67 -7.82 -22.32
N LYS A 285 -9.67 -7.48 -21.02
CA LYS A 285 -10.52 -8.03 -19.98
C LYS A 285 -10.88 -6.97 -18.94
N PRO A 286 -11.93 -7.19 -18.11
CA PRO A 286 -12.33 -6.26 -17.07
C PRO A 286 -11.21 -6.01 -16.06
N ILE A 287 -11.09 -4.78 -15.59
CA ILE A 287 -10.16 -4.44 -14.52
C ILE A 287 -10.84 -4.67 -13.18
N THR A 288 -10.30 -5.60 -12.40
CA THR A 288 -10.88 -6.14 -11.16
C THR A 288 -10.11 -5.72 -9.92
N ALA A 289 -8.89 -5.18 -10.07
CA ALA A 289 -8.09 -4.69 -8.96
C ALA A 289 -7.24 -3.49 -9.38
N PHE A 290 -6.96 -2.62 -8.42
CA PHE A 290 -6.01 -1.53 -8.55
C PHE A 290 -5.11 -1.46 -7.32
N LEU A 291 -3.89 -1.02 -7.53
CA LEU A 291 -2.95 -0.60 -6.49
C LEU A 291 -2.08 0.53 -7.04
N GLU A 292 -2.02 1.66 -6.36
CA GLU A 292 -1.01 2.69 -6.63
C GLU A 292 0.17 2.46 -5.69
N LEU A 293 1.38 2.43 -6.24
CA LEU A 293 2.62 2.32 -5.50
C LEU A 293 3.13 3.72 -5.10
N ASP A 294 4.03 3.79 -4.11
CA ASP A 294 4.61 5.06 -3.64
C ASP A 294 5.30 5.88 -4.74
N ASN A 295 5.77 5.23 -5.80
CA ASN A 295 6.41 5.87 -6.95
C ASN A 295 5.41 6.42 -7.98
N GLY A 296 4.11 6.34 -7.71
CA GLY A 296 3.02 6.78 -8.58
C GLY A 296 2.67 5.83 -9.73
N LEU A 297 3.33 4.67 -9.82
CA LEU A 297 2.95 3.61 -10.75
C LEU A 297 1.67 2.93 -10.26
N ILE A 298 0.73 2.70 -11.15
CA ILE A 298 -0.49 1.96 -10.84
C ILE A 298 -0.39 0.54 -11.41
N LEU A 299 -0.60 -0.46 -10.57
CA LEU A 299 -0.85 -1.83 -11.00
C LEU A 299 -2.36 -2.05 -11.12
N ALA A 300 -2.81 -2.48 -12.29
CA ALA A 300 -4.20 -2.81 -12.54
C ALA A 300 -4.34 -4.30 -12.88
N GLY A 301 -5.01 -5.06 -12.03
CA GLY A 301 -5.29 -6.47 -12.24
C GLY A 301 -6.54 -6.65 -13.10
N SER A 302 -6.48 -7.56 -14.08
CA SER A 302 -7.63 -8.02 -14.84
C SER A 302 -7.77 -9.53 -14.75
N ASP A 303 -8.75 -10.09 -15.46
CA ASP A 303 -8.69 -11.50 -15.82
C ASP A 303 -7.36 -11.74 -16.57
N ASN A 304 -6.63 -12.77 -16.14
CA ASN A 304 -5.45 -13.32 -16.83
C ASN A 304 -4.30 -12.33 -17.18
N GLN A 305 -4.23 -11.14 -16.57
CA GLN A 305 -3.18 -10.15 -16.84
C GLN A 305 -3.07 -9.12 -15.71
N ILE A 306 -1.86 -8.57 -15.51
CA ILE A 306 -1.65 -7.31 -14.76
C ILE A 306 -1.13 -6.26 -15.73
N TYR A 307 -1.63 -5.03 -15.62
CA TYR A 307 -1.17 -3.88 -16.39
C TYR A 307 -0.44 -2.89 -15.47
N GLN A 308 0.56 -2.22 -16.03
CA GLN A 308 1.12 -1.01 -15.46
C GLN A 308 0.42 0.19 -16.11
N LEU A 309 -0.11 1.09 -15.30
CA LEU A 309 -0.72 2.35 -15.75
C LEU A 309 0.09 3.54 -15.24
N LYS A 310 0.02 4.64 -15.98
CA LYS A 310 0.46 5.96 -15.53
C LYS A 310 -0.54 6.55 -14.52
N ASN A 311 -0.17 7.63 -13.85
CA ASN A 311 -1.01 8.34 -12.87
C ASN A 311 -2.29 8.98 -13.44
N ASP A 312 -2.47 8.97 -14.76
CA ASP A 312 -3.67 9.39 -15.48
C ASP A 312 -4.57 8.20 -15.90
N GLY A 313 -4.19 6.97 -15.50
CA GLY A 313 -4.86 5.71 -15.82
C GLY A 313 -4.51 5.11 -17.18
N ILE A 314 -3.72 5.79 -18.02
CA ILE A 314 -3.36 5.30 -19.36
C ILE A 314 -2.38 4.13 -19.24
N VAL A 315 -2.52 3.12 -20.10
CA VAL A 315 -1.65 1.94 -20.05
C VAL A 315 -0.23 2.34 -20.42
N LYS A 316 0.70 1.94 -19.57
CA LYS A 316 2.14 1.99 -19.85
C LYS A 316 2.57 0.71 -20.56
N SER A 317 2.22 -0.44 -19.99
CA SER A 317 2.53 -1.75 -20.57
C SER A 317 1.77 -2.88 -19.85
N PRO A 318 1.37 -3.96 -20.56
CA PRO A 318 1.03 -5.22 -19.91
C PRO A 318 2.27 -5.86 -19.27
N VAL A 319 2.10 -6.48 -18.11
CA VAL A 319 3.18 -7.23 -17.42
C VAL A 319 3.35 -8.60 -18.09
N ALA A 320 4.36 -8.74 -18.95
CA ALA A 320 4.60 -10.00 -19.65
C ALA A 320 5.01 -11.13 -18.69
N GLN A 321 4.19 -12.19 -18.57
CA GLN A 321 4.56 -13.40 -17.86
C GLN A 321 3.79 -14.63 -18.35
N ASP A 322 4.50 -15.72 -18.66
CA ASP A 322 3.87 -16.99 -19.06
C ASP A 322 2.95 -17.57 -17.99
N LYS A 323 3.21 -17.26 -16.72
CA LYS A 323 2.40 -17.75 -15.59
C LYS A 323 0.95 -17.24 -15.64
N PHE A 324 0.67 -16.09 -16.26
CA PHE A 324 -0.70 -15.56 -16.34
C PHE A 324 -1.61 -16.31 -17.31
N LYS A 325 -1.06 -17.17 -18.19
CA LYS A 325 -1.86 -17.88 -19.21
C LYS A 325 -2.92 -18.82 -18.64
N ASN A 326 -2.76 -19.27 -17.39
CA ASN A 326 -3.66 -20.23 -16.75
C ASN A 326 -4.52 -19.64 -15.63
N PHE A 327 -4.40 -18.34 -15.34
CA PHE A 327 -5.13 -17.72 -14.25
C PHE A 327 -6.45 -17.14 -14.75
N THR A 328 -7.50 -17.21 -13.94
CA THR A 328 -8.81 -16.69 -14.37
C THR A 328 -9.02 -15.23 -13.95
N LYS A 329 -8.61 -14.84 -12.73
CA LYS A 329 -8.92 -13.51 -12.20
C LYS A 329 -7.88 -13.01 -11.19
N VAL A 330 -7.40 -11.78 -11.38
CA VAL A 330 -6.65 -11.02 -10.34
C VAL A 330 -7.64 -10.18 -9.54
N SER A 331 -8.07 -10.67 -8.38
CA SER A 331 -9.19 -10.04 -7.63
C SER A 331 -8.75 -8.91 -6.71
N SER A 332 -7.52 -8.95 -6.19
CA SER A 332 -7.01 -7.93 -5.26
C SER A 332 -5.51 -7.77 -5.40
N ILE A 333 -5.03 -6.54 -5.26
CA ILE A 333 -3.60 -6.22 -5.17
C ILE A 333 -3.45 -5.23 -4.02
N ILE A 334 -2.56 -5.50 -3.07
CA ILE A 334 -2.29 -4.63 -1.92
C ILE A 334 -0.77 -4.45 -1.73
N GLN A 335 -0.37 -3.27 -1.26
CA GLN A 335 0.99 -3.03 -0.80
C GLN A 335 1.01 -3.03 0.72
N LEU A 336 1.89 -3.82 1.31
CA LEU A 336 2.05 -3.93 2.76
C LEU A 336 2.87 -2.76 3.30
N LYS A 337 2.83 -2.55 4.62
CA LYS A 337 3.67 -1.56 5.31
C LYS A 337 5.16 -1.71 5.00
N ASN A 338 5.64 -2.96 4.85
CA ASN A 338 7.03 -3.27 4.49
C ASN A 338 7.33 -3.19 2.98
N LYS A 339 6.43 -2.59 2.19
CA LYS A 339 6.50 -2.41 0.73
C LYS A 339 6.39 -3.69 -0.10
N THR A 340 6.20 -4.86 0.52
CA THR A 340 5.83 -6.09 -0.21
C THR A 340 4.51 -5.86 -0.93
N ILE A 341 4.39 -6.34 -2.17
CA ILE A 341 3.13 -6.33 -2.92
C ILE A 341 2.57 -7.74 -2.93
N LEU A 342 1.32 -7.89 -2.51
CA LEU A 342 0.56 -9.14 -2.61
C LEU A 342 -0.51 -8.99 -3.67
N ALA A 343 -0.73 -10.05 -4.43
CA ALA A 343 -1.88 -10.18 -5.32
C ALA A 343 -2.61 -11.49 -5.06
N THR A 344 -3.94 -11.42 -5.06
CA THR A 344 -4.79 -12.61 -5.01
C THR A 344 -5.22 -12.96 -6.42
N ILE A 345 -4.85 -14.16 -6.84
CA ILE A 345 -5.14 -14.67 -8.18
C ILE A 345 -5.83 -16.01 -8.00
N ASP A 346 -7.10 -16.08 -8.41
CA ASP A 346 -7.99 -17.20 -8.12
C ASP A 346 -7.99 -17.51 -6.61
N SER A 347 -7.69 -18.74 -6.20
CA SER A 347 -7.61 -19.17 -4.80
C SER A 347 -6.21 -19.06 -4.20
N THR A 348 -5.27 -18.37 -4.85
CA THR A 348 -3.85 -18.34 -4.46
C THR A 348 -3.36 -16.92 -4.21
N ILE A 349 -2.43 -16.76 -3.27
CA ILE A 349 -1.77 -15.49 -2.97
C ILE A 349 -0.36 -15.52 -3.56
N TYR A 350 0.00 -14.47 -4.29
CA TYR A 350 1.32 -14.30 -4.89
C TYR A 350 1.98 -13.04 -4.37
N ARG A 351 3.31 -13.05 -4.24
CA ARG A 351 4.09 -11.82 -4.11
C ARG A 351 4.46 -11.29 -5.47
N LEU A 352 4.37 -9.98 -5.62
CA LEU A 352 4.79 -9.25 -6.80
C LEU A 352 6.00 -8.38 -6.48
N ASN A 353 6.81 -8.07 -7.49
CA ASN A 353 7.71 -6.93 -7.43
C ASN A 353 6.97 -5.63 -7.83
N GLU A 354 7.64 -4.48 -7.75
CA GLU A 354 7.07 -3.17 -8.12
C GLU A 354 6.66 -3.07 -9.59
N LEU A 355 7.14 -3.97 -10.44
CA LEU A 355 6.72 -4.05 -11.84
C LEU A 355 5.48 -4.93 -12.04
N GLY A 356 4.88 -5.44 -10.96
CA GLY A 356 3.73 -6.34 -10.99
C GLY A 356 4.05 -7.78 -11.42
N VAL A 357 5.34 -8.14 -11.52
CA VAL A 357 5.75 -9.49 -11.92
C VAL A 357 5.69 -10.41 -10.70
N ILE A 358 5.09 -11.61 -10.86
CA ILE A 358 5.03 -12.61 -9.79
C ILE A 358 6.46 -13.10 -9.48
N THR A 359 6.89 -12.87 -8.24
CA THR A 359 8.19 -13.31 -7.72
C THR A 359 8.08 -14.66 -7.02
N GLU A 360 7.04 -14.86 -6.21
CA GLU A 360 6.80 -16.09 -5.48
C GLU A 360 5.31 -16.33 -5.23
N GLU A 361 4.97 -17.60 -5.01
CA GLU A 361 3.66 -18.03 -4.53
C GLU A 361 3.74 -18.20 -3.01
N VAL A 362 2.73 -17.71 -2.29
CA VAL A 362 2.64 -17.91 -0.84
C VAL A 362 2.10 -19.31 -0.57
N THR A 363 3.02 -20.24 -0.30
CA THR A 363 2.69 -21.64 -0.02
C THR A 363 1.86 -21.76 1.26
N GLN A 364 0.67 -22.35 1.14
CA GLN A 364 -0.23 -22.54 2.27
C GLN A 364 0.17 -23.79 3.09
N PRO A 365 -0.13 -23.81 4.41
CA PRO A 365 0.08 -24.99 5.23
C PRO A 365 -0.64 -26.22 4.67
N VAL A 366 -0.06 -27.41 4.86
CA VAL A 366 -0.66 -28.66 4.37
C VAL A 366 -2.08 -28.83 4.90
N GLY A 367 -3.02 -29.11 4.00
CA GLY A 367 -4.44 -29.26 4.33
C GLY A 367 -5.21 -27.94 4.50
N ARG A 368 -4.57 -26.78 4.30
CA ARG A 368 -5.23 -25.48 4.30
C ARG A 368 -5.23 -24.90 2.89
N MET A 369 -6.43 -24.64 2.38
CA MET A 369 -6.63 -24.00 1.08
C MET A 369 -7.89 -23.15 1.13
N PHE A 370 -7.95 -22.12 0.28
CA PHE A 370 -9.18 -21.37 0.08
C PHE A 370 -10.15 -22.24 -0.73
N GLU A 371 -11.40 -22.32 -0.29
CA GLU A 371 -12.45 -23.10 -0.96
C GLU A 371 -12.91 -22.48 -2.29
N ASN A 372 -12.59 -21.20 -2.53
CA ASN A 372 -13.01 -20.45 -3.71
C ASN A 372 -11.99 -19.35 -4.03
N THR A 373 -12.24 -18.59 -5.09
CA THR A 373 -11.50 -17.38 -5.42
C THR A 373 -11.49 -16.42 -4.24
N ILE A 374 -10.31 -15.91 -3.92
CA ILE A 374 -10.13 -14.84 -2.94
C ILE A 374 -10.55 -13.54 -3.62
N GLU A 375 -11.62 -12.92 -3.13
CA GLU A 375 -12.18 -11.71 -3.73
C GLU A 375 -11.47 -10.46 -3.22
N LYS A 376 -11.12 -10.42 -1.93
CA LYS A 376 -10.42 -9.28 -1.33
C LYS A 376 -9.56 -9.71 -0.14
N ILE A 377 -8.48 -8.98 0.11
CA ILE A 377 -7.58 -9.14 1.26
C ILE A 377 -7.23 -7.76 1.82
N VAL A 378 -7.13 -7.66 3.15
CA VAL A 378 -6.70 -6.44 3.86
C VAL A 378 -5.66 -6.79 4.93
N GLU A 379 -4.64 -5.93 5.10
CA GLU A 379 -3.65 -6.02 6.18
C GLU A 379 -4.17 -5.29 7.42
N LEU A 380 -4.22 -5.97 8.56
CA LEU A 380 -4.64 -5.41 9.84
C LEU A 380 -3.51 -4.63 10.52
N SER A 381 -3.84 -3.85 11.54
CA SER A 381 -2.86 -3.03 12.27
C SER A 381 -1.76 -3.87 12.94
N ASN A 382 -2.09 -5.09 13.38
CA ASN A 382 -1.18 -6.07 13.98
C ASN A 382 -0.33 -6.84 12.94
N GLY A 383 -0.50 -6.57 11.65
CA GLY A 383 0.21 -7.23 10.55
C GLY A 383 -0.37 -8.58 10.12
N GLU A 384 -1.42 -9.08 10.76
CA GLU A 384 -2.21 -10.21 10.26
C GLU A 384 -3.13 -9.76 9.12
N PHE A 385 -3.84 -10.70 8.48
CA PHE A 385 -4.76 -10.37 7.39
C PHE A 385 -6.13 -10.99 7.60
N LEU A 386 -7.11 -10.31 7.00
CA LEU A 386 -8.38 -10.91 6.65
C LEU A 386 -8.49 -11.03 5.14
N ALA A 387 -8.92 -12.18 4.67
CA ALA A 387 -9.29 -12.39 3.29
C ALA A 387 -10.73 -12.90 3.21
N ILE A 388 -11.46 -12.48 2.19
CA ILE A 388 -12.77 -13.00 1.88
C ILE A 388 -12.74 -13.81 0.59
N THR A 389 -13.48 -14.91 0.59
CA THR A 389 -13.96 -15.55 -0.62
C THR A 389 -15.45 -15.29 -0.74
N LYS A 390 -16.06 -15.70 -1.86
CA LYS A 390 -17.52 -15.58 -2.04
C LYS A 390 -18.36 -16.13 -0.89
N ASN A 391 -17.85 -17.13 -0.16
CA ASN A 391 -18.62 -17.90 0.82
C ASN A 391 -18.09 -17.79 2.26
N GLY A 392 -17.11 -16.92 2.54
CA GLY A 392 -16.63 -16.80 3.91
C GLY A 392 -15.38 -15.95 4.10
N VAL A 393 -15.01 -15.81 5.36
CA VAL A 393 -13.85 -15.03 5.82
C VAL A 393 -12.76 -15.99 6.28
N TYR A 394 -11.51 -15.63 6.02
CA TYR A 394 -10.32 -16.35 6.43
C TYR A 394 -9.43 -15.41 7.22
N SER A 395 -8.88 -15.90 8.33
CA SER A 395 -7.80 -15.25 9.06
C SER A 395 -6.47 -15.79 8.56
N LEU A 396 -5.50 -14.90 8.35
CA LEU A 396 -4.17 -15.23 7.87
C LEU A 396 -3.12 -14.60 8.78
N ASP A 397 -2.00 -15.29 8.94
CA ASP A 397 -0.87 -14.77 9.71
C ASP A 397 -0.12 -13.66 8.95
N SER A 398 0.91 -13.10 9.58
CA SER A 398 1.74 -12.02 9.00
C SER A 398 2.51 -12.38 7.72
N ASN A 399 2.52 -13.66 7.33
CA ASN A 399 3.07 -14.12 6.07
C ASN A 399 2.00 -14.37 5.01
N ALA A 400 0.75 -13.98 5.27
CA ALA A 400 -0.43 -14.27 4.46
C ALA A 400 -0.69 -15.78 4.29
N MET A 401 -0.34 -16.59 5.30
CA MET A 401 -0.70 -18.01 5.35
C MET A 401 -2.00 -18.21 6.13
N ILE A 402 -2.89 -19.08 5.64
CA ILE A 402 -4.19 -19.37 6.30
C ILE A 402 -3.95 -19.89 7.72
N LYS A 403 -4.49 -19.17 8.71
CA LYS A 403 -4.65 -19.65 10.10
C LYS A 403 -5.88 -20.56 10.17
N ASN A 404 -7.03 -20.05 9.73
CA ASN A 404 -8.28 -20.78 9.70
C ASN A 404 -9.31 -20.07 8.82
N LYS A 405 -10.29 -20.84 8.33
CA LYS A 405 -11.58 -20.28 7.92
C LYS A 405 -12.33 -19.84 9.18
N VAL A 406 -12.83 -18.62 9.20
CA VAL A 406 -13.52 -18.05 10.37
C VAL A 406 -14.90 -18.67 10.47
N GLN A 407 -15.18 -19.30 11.61
CA GLN A 407 -16.50 -19.84 11.91
C GLN A 407 -17.33 -18.73 12.57
N GLN A 408 -18.49 -18.44 11.99
CA GLN A 408 -19.39 -17.45 12.55
C GLN A 408 -20.18 -18.04 13.73
N PRO A 409 -20.49 -17.24 14.76
CA PRO A 409 -21.33 -17.67 15.88
C PRO A 409 -22.70 -18.18 15.43
N ASN A 410 -23.32 -19.05 16.22
CA ASN A 410 -24.65 -19.57 15.92
C ASN A 410 -25.65 -18.44 15.62
N GLY A 411 -26.36 -18.58 14.50
CA GLY A 411 -27.33 -17.59 14.02
C GLY A 411 -26.73 -16.46 13.16
N LYS A 412 -25.42 -16.21 13.25
CA LYS A 412 -24.74 -15.21 12.39
C LYS A 412 -24.25 -15.85 11.11
N HIS A 413 -24.71 -15.33 9.98
CA HIS A 413 -24.32 -15.79 8.66
C HIS A 413 -24.44 -14.65 7.64
N PHE A 414 -23.67 -14.75 6.56
CA PHE A 414 -23.82 -13.83 5.44
C PHE A 414 -25.04 -14.23 4.62
N ASP A 415 -25.88 -13.26 4.28
CA ASP A 415 -27.12 -13.45 3.52
C ASP A 415 -26.89 -13.67 2.01
N SER A 416 -25.67 -13.45 1.53
CA SER A 416 -25.28 -13.56 0.12
C SER A 416 -23.76 -13.65 -0.07
N LEU A 417 -23.32 -13.67 -1.33
CA LEU A 417 -21.92 -13.73 -1.72
C LEU A 417 -21.16 -12.48 -1.27
N LEU A 418 -19.90 -12.63 -0.90
CA LEU A 418 -19.02 -11.53 -0.54
C LEU A 418 -18.10 -11.15 -1.70
N TYR A 419 -18.11 -9.88 -2.10
CA TYR A 419 -17.19 -9.31 -3.10
C TYR A 419 -16.35 -8.16 -2.55
N THR A 420 -16.78 -7.56 -1.44
CA THR A 420 -16.20 -6.35 -0.89
C THR A 420 -15.65 -6.60 0.50
N LEU A 421 -14.50 -6.01 0.82
CA LEU A 421 -13.96 -5.97 2.18
C LEU A 421 -13.25 -4.63 2.30
N LEU A 422 -13.59 -3.88 3.34
CA LEU A 422 -13.02 -2.58 3.61
C LEU A 422 -12.49 -2.55 5.05
N LEU A 423 -11.23 -2.11 5.18
CA LEU A 423 -10.66 -1.64 6.44
C LEU A 423 -10.60 -0.11 6.34
N THR A 424 -11.33 0.58 7.21
CA THR A 424 -11.41 2.05 7.19
C THR A 424 -10.18 2.67 7.83
N SER A 425 -9.95 3.95 7.56
CA SER A 425 -8.97 4.82 8.23
C SER A 425 -9.14 4.87 9.76
N LYS A 426 -10.34 4.59 10.27
CA LYS A 426 -10.68 4.53 11.71
C LYS A 426 -10.41 3.15 12.32
N GLY A 427 -10.10 2.15 11.50
CA GLY A 427 -9.86 0.77 11.94
C GLY A 427 -11.09 -0.12 11.92
N ASP A 428 -12.24 0.38 11.45
CA ASP A 428 -13.45 -0.44 11.29
C ASP A 428 -13.26 -1.42 10.12
N ILE A 429 -13.73 -2.65 10.29
CA ILE A 429 -13.70 -3.66 9.24
C ILE A 429 -15.14 -4.02 8.90
N PHE A 430 -15.51 -3.91 7.63
CA PHE A 430 -16.81 -4.40 7.20
C PHE A 430 -16.79 -4.93 5.77
N THR A 431 -17.80 -5.74 5.48
CA THR A 431 -18.10 -6.26 4.15
C THR A 431 -19.55 -5.93 3.81
N ILE A 432 -19.83 -5.68 2.54
CA ILE A 432 -21.20 -5.56 2.03
C ILE A 432 -21.46 -6.77 1.15
N SER A 433 -22.48 -7.53 1.50
CA SER A 433 -22.88 -8.70 0.72
C SER A 433 -23.40 -8.28 -0.65
N PHE A 434 -23.47 -9.23 -1.58
CA PHE A 434 -24.05 -8.98 -2.90
C PHE A 434 -25.51 -8.53 -2.84
N ARG A 435 -26.24 -8.76 -1.74
CA ARG A 435 -27.61 -8.26 -1.52
C ARG A 435 -27.69 -6.87 -0.88
N GLY A 436 -26.56 -6.31 -0.45
CA GLY A 436 -26.49 -4.97 0.12
C GLY A 436 -26.52 -4.90 1.64
N THR A 437 -26.47 -6.04 2.33
CA THR A 437 -26.39 -6.08 3.80
C THR A 437 -24.97 -5.78 4.26
N ILE A 438 -24.81 -4.89 5.23
CA ILE A 438 -23.52 -4.49 5.79
C ILE A 438 -23.23 -5.38 6.99
N TYR A 439 -22.05 -6.00 7.01
CA TYR A 439 -21.57 -6.82 8.12
C TYR A 439 -20.30 -6.20 8.69
N TYR A 440 -20.36 -5.80 9.95
CA TYR A 440 -19.21 -5.33 10.71
C TYR A 440 -18.47 -6.52 11.30
N LEU A 441 -17.18 -6.58 11.07
CA LEU A 441 -16.31 -7.67 11.49
C LEU A 441 -15.34 -7.16 12.55
N ASN A 442 -15.01 -8.02 13.52
CA ASN A 442 -13.84 -7.78 14.36
C ASN A 442 -12.54 -8.14 13.61
N SER A 443 -11.39 -7.95 14.26
CA SER A 443 -10.07 -8.32 13.71
C SER A 443 -9.91 -9.81 13.43
N ASP A 444 -10.71 -10.67 14.05
CA ASP A 444 -10.73 -12.12 13.80
C ASP A 444 -11.66 -12.52 12.65
N GLY A 445 -12.36 -11.55 12.03
CA GLY A 445 -13.30 -11.77 10.93
C GLY A 445 -14.69 -12.26 11.36
N ILE A 446 -15.01 -12.19 12.65
CA ILE A 446 -16.31 -12.56 13.22
C ILE A 446 -17.30 -11.40 13.09
N ILE A 447 -18.53 -11.68 12.65
CA ILE A 447 -19.62 -10.70 12.57
C ILE A 447 -19.95 -10.20 13.99
N GLN A 448 -19.69 -8.92 14.24
CA GLN A 448 -20.11 -8.21 15.45
C GLN A 448 -21.51 -7.63 15.31
N ASP A 449 -21.81 -7.11 14.13
CA ASP A 449 -23.09 -6.45 13.84
C ASP A 449 -23.46 -6.64 12.37
N GLU A 450 -24.75 -6.61 12.09
CA GLU A 450 -25.27 -6.60 10.72
C GLU A 450 -26.34 -5.52 10.60
N LYS A 451 -26.21 -4.67 9.57
CA LYS A 451 -27.12 -3.54 9.37
C LYS A 451 -27.68 -3.57 7.97
N GLY A 452 -29.01 -3.45 7.90
CA GLY A 452 -29.68 -3.02 6.69
C GLY A 452 -29.49 -1.52 6.47
N GLN A 453 -29.89 -1.04 5.31
CA GLN A 453 -29.95 0.39 5.05
C GLN A 453 -31.15 1.03 5.78
N PRO A 454 -31.01 2.28 6.26
CA PRO A 454 -32.10 2.97 6.95
C PRO A 454 -33.30 3.18 6.01
N ASN A 455 -34.49 3.31 6.58
CA ASN A 455 -35.73 3.66 5.87
C ASN A 455 -36.09 2.71 4.70
N GLY A 456 -35.56 1.48 4.70
CA GLY A 456 -35.81 0.51 3.64
C GLY A 456 -35.10 0.82 2.32
N GLU A 457 -34.13 1.74 2.31
CA GLU A 457 -33.29 2.00 1.14
C GLU A 457 -32.55 0.73 0.69
N LYS A 458 -32.20 0.65 -0.59
CA LYS A 458 -31.50 -0.51 -1.15
C LYS A 458 -30.54 -0.07 -2.25
N PHE A 459 -29.48 -0.84 -2.42
CA PHE A 459 -28.66 -0.75 -3.61
C PHE A 459 -29.43 -1.26 -4.82
N ASP A 460 -29.33 -0.52 -5.92
CA ASP A 460 -29.80 -0.98 -7.21
C ASP A 460 -28.80 -1.99 -7.78
N GLY A 461 -29.14 -3.27 -7.73
CA GLY A 461 -28.25 -4.35 -8.14
C GLY A 461 -27.27 -4.75 -7.03
N GLY A 462 -26.48 -5.78 -7.31
CA GLY A 462 -25.58 -6.34 -6.31
C GLY A 462 -24.29 -5.54 -6.14
N VAL A 463 -23.82 -5.41 -4.91
CA VAL A 463 -22.60 -4.66 -4.58
C VAL A 463 -21.38 -5.45 -5.05
N GLN A 464 -20.49 -4.80 -5.81
CA GLN A 464 -19.33 -5.44 -6.44
C GLN A 464 -17.98 -4.84 -6.02
N SER A 465 -17.94 -3.54 -5.74
CA SER A 465 -16.71 -2.83 -5.45
C SER A 465 -16.93 -1.77 -4.37
N ILE A 466 -15.88 -1.51 -3.60
CA ILE A 466 -15.87 -0.53 -2.52
C ILE A 466 -14.51 0.17 -2.44
N VAL A 467 -14.51 1.46 -2.09
CA VAL A 467 -13.29 2.21 -1.73
C VAL A 467 -13.63 3.31 -0.73
N GLN A 468 -12.74 3.57 0.22
CA GLN A 468 -12.79 4.78 1.05
C GLN A 468 -11.90 5.85 0.42
N LEU A 469 -12.43 7.06 0.28
CA LEU A 469 -11.73 8.23 -0.20
C LEU A 469 -11.05 8.98 0.97
N ALA A 470 -10.13 9.89 0.65
CA ALA A 470 -9.35 10.67 1.62
C ALA A 470 -10.20 11.59 2.51
N ASP A 471 -11.38 12.01 2.04
CA ASP A 471 -12.38 12.77 2.81
C ASP A 471 -13.29 11.86 3.68
N ASN A 472 -12.98 10.57 3.75
CA ASN A 472 -13.77 9.50 4.38
C ASN A 472 -15.11 9.19 3.69
N THR A 473 -15.42 9.77 2.54
CA THR A 473 -16.54 9.32 1.71
C THR A 473 -16.25 7.90 1.22
N ILE A 474 -17.22 7.00 1.34
CA ILE A 474 -17.08 5.63 0.85
C ILE A 474 -17.86 5.52 -0.46
N LEU A 475 -17.22 5.04 -1.52
CA LEU A 475 -17.88 4.75 -2.79
C LEU A 475 -18.17 3.27 -2.93
N VAL A 476 -19.37 2.97 -3.40
CA VAL A 476 -19.82 1.61 -3.74
C VAL A 476 -20.28 1.54 -5.19
N GLY A 477 -19.84 0.50 -5.88
CA GLY A 477 -20.18 0.20 -7.26
C GLY A 477 -21.05 -1.05 -7.32
N THR A 478 -22.08 -1.00 -8.17
CA THR A 478 -23.10 -2.06 -8.26
C THR A 478 -23.11 -2.75 -9.63
N SER A 479 -23.71 -3.94 -9.67
CA SER A 479 -23.95 -4.72 -10.89
C SER A 479 -24.96 -4.10 -11.86
N ASN A 480 -25.58 -2.97 -11.49
CA ASN A 480 -26.48 -2.20 -12.35
C ASN A 480 -25.89 -0.84 -12.72
N LYS A 481 -24.55 -0.71 -12.68
CA LYS A 481 -23.79 0.48 -13.12
C LYS A 481 -24.05 1.74 -12.29
N PHE A 482 -24.64 1.60 -11.11
CA PHE A 482 -24.81 2.71 -10.18
C PHE A 482 -23.61 2.83 -9.24
N VAL A 483 -23.28 4.08 -8.91
CA VAL A 483 -22.35 4.45 -7.85
C VAL A 483 -23.16 5.02 -6.69
N TYR A 484 -22.79 4.65 -5.48
CA TYR A 484 -23.34 5.21 -4.25
C TYR A 484 -22.22 5.84 -3.45
N GLN A 485 -22.54 6.97 -2.80
CA GLN A 485 -21.77 7.50 -1.70
C GLN A 485 -22.38 6.97 -0.41
N LEU A 486 -21.55 6.49 0.50
CA LEU A 486 -21.94 6.02 1.82
C LEU A 486 -21.32 6.91 2.91
N ASN A 487 -21.98 6.93 4.05
CA ASN A 487 -21.41 7.43 5.30
C ASN A 487 -20.32 6.49 5.82
N SER A 488 -19.54 6.93 6.81
CA SER A 488 -18.49 6.09 7.39
C SER A 488 -19.01 4.82 8.09
N ASP A 489 -20.29 4.81 8.46
CA ASP A 489 -21.01 3.63 8.99
C ASP A 489 -21.63 2.76 7.88
N GLY A 490 -21.26 2.99 6.62
CA GLY A 490 -21.72 2.22 5.47
C GLY A 490 -23.18 2.48 5.05
N THR A 491 -23.92 3.33 5.74
CA THR A 491 -25.29 3.69 5.31
C THR A 491 -25.26 4.54 4.05
N ILE A 492 -26.27 4.37 3.17
CA ILE A 492 -26.39 5.14 1.94
C ILE A 492 -26.56 6.62 2.27
N LYS A 493 -25.67 7.43 1.69
CA LYS A 493 -25.72 8.89 1.75
C LYS A 493 -26.40 9.45 0.53
N ALA A 494 -26.02 8.95 -0.65
CA ALA A 494 -26.64 9.32 -1.91
C ALA A 494 -26.37 8.30 -3.02
N LYS A 495 -27.33 8.18 -3.94
CA LYS A 495 -27.14 7.54 -5.25
C LYS A 495 -26.59 8.58 -6.23
N VAL A 496 -25.45 8.30 -6.85
CA VAL A 496 -24.80 9.21 -7.79
C VAL A 496 -25.51 9.17 -9.14
N LYS A 497 -25.96 10.33 -9.62
CA LYS A 497 -26.64 10.47 -10.91
C LYS A 497 -25.62 10.72 -12.02
N GLN A 498 -25.38 9.72 -12.86
CA GLN A 498 -24.54 9.89 -14.05
C GLN A 498 -25.22 10.80 -15.08
N SER A 499 -24.44 11.58 -15.83
CA SER A 499 -24.95 12.38 -16.94
C SER A 499 -25.34 11.48 -18.12
N ASN A 500 -26.42 11.83 -18.82
CA ASN A 500 -26.81 11.15 -20.06
C ASN A 500 -25.73 11.24 -21.15
N GLU A 501 -24.90 12.30 -21.11
CA GLU A 501 -23.80 12.50 -22.07
C GLU A 501 -22.57 11.65 -21.73
N LYS A 502 -22.41 11.26 -20.45
CA LYS A 502 -21.25 10.50 -19.96
C LYS A 502 -21.70 9.32 -19.08
N PRO A 503 -22.42 8.33 -19.64
CA PRO A 503 -22.85 7.17 -18.87
C PRO A 503 -21.68 6.20 -18.62
N LEU A 504 -21.79 5.43 -17.53
CA LEU A 504 -21.01 4.20 -17.35
C LEU A 504 -21.56 3.12 -18.28
N SER A 505 -20.73 2.52 -19.13
CA SER A 505 -21.19 1.44 -20.02
C SER A 505 -21.16 0.06 -19.36
N GLY A 506 -20.32 -0.17 -18.36
CA GLY A 506 -20.20 -1.42 -17.61
C GLY A 506 -20.42 -1.27 -16.10
N ASN A 507 -20.55 -2.41 -15.42
CA ASN A 507 -20.63 -2.48 -13.97
C ASN A 507 -19.27 -2.16 -13.37
N ILE A 508 -19.22 -1.53 -12.20
CA ILE A 508 -17.92 -1.17 -11.60
C ILE A 508 -17.38 -2.35 -10.81
N SER A 509 -16.29 -2.92 -11.33
CA SER A 509 -15.60 -4.07 -10.73
C SER A 509 -14.48 -3.64 -9.78
N ALA A 510 -13.93 -2.43 -9.93
CA ALA A 510 -12.85 -1.95 -9.07
C ALA A 510 -12.84 -0.43 -8.96
N PHE A 511 -12.37 0.07 -7.82
CA PHE A 511 -12.07 1.48 -7.60
C PHE A 511 -10.66 1.65 -7.03
N ILE A 512 -10.09 2.82 -7.26
CA ILE A 512 -8.98 3.37 -6.47
C ILE A 512 -9.08 4.89 -6.46
N GLN A 513 -8.74 5.52 -5.32
CA GLN A 513 -8.37 6.93 -5.31
C GLN A 513 -6.86 7.05 -5.33
N LEU A 514 -6.35 7.85 -6.25
CA LEU A 514 -4.92 8.08 -6.40
C LEU A 514 -4.43 9.07 -5.35
N ASN A 515 -3.30 8.76 -4.72
CA ASN A 515 -2.69 9.55 -3.68
C ASN A 515 -2.20 10.90 -4.20
N PHE A 516 -1.62 10.92 -5.40
CA PHE A 516 -0.95 12.10 -5.96
C PHE A 516 -1.91 13.24 -6.33
N ASN A 517 -2.99 12.95 -7.06
CA ASN A 517 -3.93 13.95 -7.57
C ASN A 517 -5.35 13.82 -6.99
N LYS A 518 -5.60 12.80 -6.15
CA LYS A 518 -6.93 12.49 -5.59
C LYS A 518 -7.99 12.12 -6.62
N ASN A 519 -7.61 11.90 -7.88
CA ASN A 519 -8.52 11.39 -8.90
C ASN A 519 -8.99 9.98 -8.54
N ILE A 520 -10.19 9.63 -8.97
CA ILE A 520 -10.76 8.31 -8.74
C ILE A 520 -10.76 7.57 -10.06
N LEU A 521 -10.14 6.38 -10.10
CA LEU A 521 -10.25 5.47 -11.22
C LEU A 521 -11.25 4.37 -10.91
N ALA A 522 -12.09 4.06 -11.90
CA ALA A 522 -13.07 2.98 -11.83
C ALA A 522 -12.88 2.03 -13.01
N GLY A 523 -12.60 0.76 -12.71
CA GLY A 523 -12.51 -0.31 -13.67
C GLY A 523 -13.89 -0.95 -13.86
N THR A 524 -14.28 -1.21 -15.11
CA THR A 524 -15.63 -1.69 -15.42
C THR A 524 -15.65 -3.03 -16.16
N SER A 525 -16.80 -3.71 -16.08
CA SER A 525 -17.05 -5.03 -16.67
C SER A 525 -17.02 -5.07 -18.20
N ASP A 526 -17.01 -3.91 -18.86
CA ASP A 526 -16.87 -3.74 -20.31
C ASP A 526 -15.42 -3.41 -20.74
N ASN A 527 -14.47 -3.66 -19.83
CA ASN A 527 -13.04 -3.52 -20.02
C ASN A 527 -12.59 -2.07 -20.22
N VAL A 528 -13.24 -1.13 -19.55
CA VAL A 528 -12.92 0.29 -19.62
C VAL A 528 -12.44 0.78 -18.25
N ILE A 529 -11.57 1.77 -18.25
CA ILE A 529 -11.31 2.58 -17.06
C ILE A 529 -11.97 3.94 -17.24
N TYR A 530 -12.67 4.38 -16.21
CA TYR A 530 -13.20 5.72 -16.10
C TYR A 530 -12.42 6.49 -15.04
N GLU A 531 -12.18 7.76 -15.32
CA GLU A 531 -11.86 8.73 -14.28
C GLU A 531 -13.19 9.32 -13.78
N LEU A 532 -13.41 9.27 -12.47
CA LEU A 532 -14.58 9.83 -11.82
C LEU A 532 -14.22 11.13 -11.11
N ASN A 533 -15.20 12.04 -11.02
CA ASN A 533 -15.08 13.25 -10.25
C ASN A 533 -14.82 12.91 -8.78
N SER A 534 -13.82 13.56 -8.20
CA SER A 534 -13.33 13.34 -6.83
C SER A 534 -13.55 14.53 -5.91
N LYS A 535 -13.97 15.67 -6.46
CA LYS A 535 -14.17 16.94 -5.76
C LYS A 535 -15.28 17.75 -6.38
#